data_AF-A0ABD7SE40-F1
#
_entry.id   AF-A0ABD7SE40-F1
#
_cell.length_a   1.000
_cell.length_b   1.000
_cell.length_c   1.000
_cell.angle_alpha   90.00
_cell.angle_beta   90.00
_cell.angle_gamma   90.00
#
_symmetry.space_group_name_H-M   'P 1'
#
loop_
_entity.id
_entity.type
_entity.pdbx_description
1 polymer ?
#
loop_
_entity_poly.entity_id
_entity_poly.type
_entity_poly.pdbx_seq_one_letter_code
_entity_poly.pdbx_strand_id
1 'polypeptide(L)'
;MDDLDVLSPPTRTISYRGEPLVLSPLTLAQIGPFINATRPIIGRVLIAASLANAGASIEVAALLMDVLEQDGEAFAKGGALVTGKPQDWIAGGSLADAATLIEAVVELNQDFFGQRLPSLMQAAGKAIPAMVATQAPPGGPTSSTTSSPAATNAETS
;
A
#
# COMPACT_ATOMS: atom_id res chain seq x y z
N MET A 1 33.25 2.25 -27.56
CA MET A 1 32.54 2.46 -26.29
C MET A 1 31.09 2.57 -26.68
N ASP A 2 30.39 1.47 -26.52
CA ASP A 2 29.14 1.15 -27.21
C ASP A 2 27.96 2.01 -26.75
N ASP A 3 27.25 2.58 -27.72
CA ASP A 3 25.97 3.32 -27.62
C ASP A 3 24.79 2.47 -27.07
N LEU A 4 25.04 1.23 -26.63
CA LEU A 4 24.03 0.27 -26.19
C LEU A 4 23.80 0.28 -24.66
N ASP A 5 24.66 0.95 -23.89
CA ASP A 5 24.53 1.07 -22.43
C ASP A 5 23.37 2.00 -22.00
N VAL A 6 22.74 2.72 -22.95
CA VAL A 6 21.66 3.67 -22.70
C VAL A 6 20.27 2.99 -22.65
N LEU A 7 20.15 1.72 -23.03
CA LEU A 7 18.84 1.04 -23.18
C LEU A 7 18.45 0.11 -22.03
N SER A 8 19.31 -0.10 -21.04
CA SER A 8 19.00 -0.96 -19.91
C SER A 8 18.32 -0.15 -18.79
N PRO A 9 17.20 -0.64 -18.20
CA PRO A 9 16.61 0.01 -17.04
C PRO A 9 17.65 0.17 -15.92
N PRO A 10 17.65 1.30 -15.20
CA PRO A 10 18.63 1.53 -14.15
C PRO A 10 18.53 0.43 -13.09
N THR A 11 19.63 -0.27 -12.81
CA THR A 11 19.69 -1.26 -11.73
C THR A 11 20.40 -0.70 -10.52
N ARG A 12 20.05 -1.18 -9.32
CA ARG A 12 20.75 -0.83 -8.09
C ARG A 12 21.20 -2.08 -7.35
N THR A 13 22.46 -2.12 -6.95
CA THR A 13 22.98 -3.18 -6.08
C THR A 13 22.91 -2.72 -4.63
N ILE A 14 22.28 -3.51 -3.77
CA ILE A 14 22.29 -3.33 -2.32
C ILE A 14 22.96 -4.52 -1.63
N SER A 15 23.37 -4.33 -0.38
CA SER A 15 23.69 -5.45 0.51
C SER A 15 22.42 -5.84 1.25
N TYR A 16 22.05 -7.12 1.19
CA TYR A 16 20.91 -7.67 1.93
C TYR A 16 21.35 -8.98 2.57
N ARG A 17 21.29 -9.06 3.90
CA ARG A 17 21.81 -10.20 4.68
C ARG A 17 23.29 -10.51 4.39
N GLY A 18 24.06 -9.47 4.07
CA GLY A 18 25.48 -9.58 3.70
C GLY A 18 25.74 -10.10 2.29
N GLU A 19 24.69 -10.37 1.48
CA GLU A 19 24.81 -10.77 0.08
C GLU A 19 24.52 -9.58 -0.86
N PRO A 20 25.26 -9.44 -1.97
CA PRO A 20 24.91 -8.45 -2.98
C PRO A 20 23.62 -8.86 -3.69
N LEU A 21 22.67 -7.92 -3.73
CA LEU A 21 21.37 -8.09 -4.36
C LEU A 21 21.15 -6.99 -5.40
N VAL A 22 21.00 -7.39 -6.65
CA VAL A 22 20.71 -6.46 -7.76
C VAL A 22 19.21 -6.31 -7.90
N LEU A 23 18.75 -5.07 -7.88
CA LEU A 23 17.35 -4.69 -8.03
C LEU A 23 17.16 -3.93 -9.35
N SER A 24 15.99 -4.12 -9.95
CA SER A 24 15.53 -3.40 -11.13
C SER A 24 14.18 -2.74 -10.84
N PRO A 25 13.76 -1.75 -11.66
CA PRO A 25 12.42 -1.16 -11.53
C PRO A 25 11.35 -2.23 -11.68
N LEU A 26 10.18 -2.00 -11.07
CA LEU A 26 9.03 -2.88 -11.17
C LEU A 26 8.56 -2.95 -12.62
N THR A 27 8.42 -4.17 -13.14
CA THR A 27 7.78 -4.39 -14.43
C THR A 27 6.26 -4.22 -14.32
N LEU A 28 5.59 -3.93 -15.44
CA LEU A 28 4.13 -3.80 -15.48
C LEU A 28 3.41 -5.05 -14.94
N ALA A 29 3.96 -6.24 -15.20
CA ALA A 29 3.42 -7.51 -14.71
C ALA A 29 3.52 -7.65 -13.18
N GLN A 30 4.51 -7.00 -12.54
CA GLN A 30 4.69 -7.03 -11.09
C GLN A 30 3.80 -6.03 -10.35
N ILE A 31 3.30 -4.96 -11.00
CA ILE A 31 2.54 -3.89 -10.33
C ILE A 31 1.31 -4.43 -9.59
N GLY A 32 0.47 -5.23 -10.26
CA GLY A 32 -0.75 -5.79 -9.65
C GLY A 32 -0.45 -6.69 -8.43
N PRO A 33 0.38 -7.73 -8.58
CA PRO A 33 0.84 -8.55 -7.46
C PRO A 33 1.47 -7.73 -6.33
N PHE A 34 2.32 -6.75 -6.65
CA PHE A 34 3.00 -5.91 -5.68
C PHE A 34 2.03 -5.05 -4.87
N ILE A 35 1.10 -4.34 -5.53
CA ILE A 35 0.07 -3.54 -4.85
C ILE A 35 -0.80 -4.42 -3.96
N ASN A 36 -1.15 -5.62 -4.41
CA ASN A 36 -1.96 -6.54 -3.61
C ASN A 36 -1.20 -7.06 -2.38
N ALA A 37 0.07 -7.43 -2.54
CA ALA A 37 0.92 -7.90 -1.46
C ALA A 37 1.19 -6.81 -0.42
N THR A 38 1.40 -5.56 -0.88
CA THR A 38 1.80 -4.44 -0.03
C THR A 38 0.64 -3.56 0.42
N ARG A 39 -0.61 -3.89 0.06
CA ARG A 39 -1.81 -3.10 0.39
C ARG A 39 -1.89 -2.65 1.86
N PRO A 40 -1.59 -3.48 2.86
CA PRO A 40 -1.66 -3.06 4.26
C PRO A 40 -0.60 -2.00 4.63
N ILE A 41 0.53 -1.98 3.93
CA ILE A 41 1.72 -1.21 4.32
C ILE A 41 2.01 -0.04 3.38
N ILE A 42 1.50 -0.04 2.14
CA ILE A 42 1.91 0.90 1.10
C ILE A 42 1.69 2.36 1.48
N GLY A 43 0.60 2.69 2.17
CA GLY A 43 0.34 4.05 2.65
C GLY A 43 1.37 4.51 3.70
N ARG A 44 1.71 3.63 4.65
CA ARG A 44 2.74 3.91 5.68
C ARG A 44 4.12 4.04 5.06
N VAL A 45 4.47 3.20 4.09
CA VAL A 45 5.73 3.30 3.35
C VAL A 45 5.84 4.63 2.57
N LEU A 46 4.75 5.09 1.94
CA LEU A 46 4.75 6.39 1.26
C LEU A 46 4.92 7.56 2.23
N ILE A 47 4.30 7.50 3.42
CA ILE A 47 4.51 8.50 4.48
C ILE A 47 5.97 8.47 4.95
N ALA A 48 6.54 7.29 5.19
CA ALA A 48 7.95 7.13 5.56
C ALA A 48 8.88 7.73 4.49
N ALA A 49 8.64 7.45 3.21
CA ALA A 49 9.43 8.01 2.12
C ALA A 49 9.37 9.55 2.08
N SER A 50 8.18 10.12 2.32
CA SER A 50 8.01 11.58 2.40
C SER A 50 8.76 12.19 3.60
N LEU A 51 8.74 11.52 4.76
CA LEU A 51 9.44 11.95 5.97
C LEU A 51 10.95 11.84 5.82
N ALA A 52 11.44 10.79 5.18
CA ALA A 52 12.86 10.60 4.88
C ALA A 52 13.40 11.77 4.03
N ASN A 53 12.64 12.20 3.02
CA ASN A 53 12.99 13.35 2.19
C ASN A 53 13.01 14.69 2.98
N ALA A 54 12.31 14.75 4.11
CA ALA A 54 12.32 15.89 5.03
C ALA A 54 13.38 15.78 6.15
N GLY A 55 14.18 14.71 6.17
CA GLY A 55 15.22 14.48 7.19
C GLY A 55 14.71 13.94 8.53
N ALA A 56 13.47 13.47 8.61
CA ALA A 56 12.83 13.00 9.84
C ALA A 56 13.15 11.51 10.13
N SER A 57 14.41 11.23 10.49
CA SER A 57 14.93 9.85 10.60
C SER A 57 14.32 9.01 11.72
N ILE A 58 13.92 9.63 12.84
CA ILE A 58 13.35 8.92 14.00
C ILE A 58 11.93 8.44 13.67
N GLU A 59 11.13 9.29 13.04
CA GLU A 59 9.75 8.99 12.64
C GLU A 59 9.71 7.92 11.55
N VAL A 60 10.66 7.95 10.61
CA VAL A 60 10.83 6.89 9.61
C VAL A 60 11.13 5.55 10.27
N ALA A 61 12.06 5.52 11.23
CA ALA A 61 12.39 4.29 11.96
C ALA A 61 11.19 3.75 12.75
N ALA A 62 10.43 4.63 13.42
CA ALA A 62 9.23 4.25 14.15
C ALA A 62 8.16 3.65 13.21
N LEU A 63 7.94 4.26 12.05
CA LEU A 63 6.94 3.79 11.08
C LEU A 63 7.36 2.47 10.42
N LEU A 64 8.67 2.28 10.17
CA LEU A 64 9.20 1.02 9.68
C LEU A 64 9.03 -0.11 10.71
N MET A 65 9.29 0.18 11.99
CA MET A 65 9.07 -0.79 13.07
C MET A 65 7.58 -1.17 13.17
N ASP A 66 6.67 -0.20 13.11
CA ASP A 66 5.23 -0.45 13.10
C ASP A 66 4.79 -1.34 11.91
N VAL A 67 5.31 -1.06 10.72
CA VAL A 67 5.06 -1.88 9.52
C VAL A 67 5.53 -3.31 9.70
N LEU A 68 6.73 -3.51 10.25
CA LEU A 68 7.29 -4.85 10.42
C LEU A 68 6.61 -5.62 11.56
N GLU A 69 6.17 -4.94 12.61
CA GLU A 69 5.43 -5.52 13.72
C GLU A 69 4.03 -5.99 13.29
N GLN A 70 3.28 -5.12 12.61
CA GLN A 70 1.89 -5.42 12.27
C GLN A 70 1.75 -6.23 10.98
N ASP A 71 2.64 -6.01 10.01
CA ASP A 71 2.48 -6.47 8.64
C ASP A 71 3.80 -6.96 8.01
N GLY A 72 4.70 -7.53 8.84
CA GLY A 72 5.98 -8.09 8.38
C GLY A 72 5.82 -9.14 7.26
N GLU A 73 4.71 -9.88 7.23
CA GLU A 73 4.42 -10.81 6.14
C GLU A 73 4.15 -10.08 4.80
N ALA A 74 3.43 -8.96 4.84
CA ALA A 74 3.18 -8.14 3.66
C ALA A 74 4.48 -7.53 3.13
N PHE A 75 5.36 -7.09 4.04
CA PHE A 75 6.71 -6.65 3.71
C PHE A 75 7.50 -7.76 3.00
N ALA A 76 7.55 -8.97 3.60
CA ALA A 76 8.29 -10.08 3.03
C ALA A 76 7.76 -10.52 1.65
N LYS A 77 6.43 -10.56 1.48
CA LYS A 77 5.77 -10.85 0.19
C LYS A 77 6.12 -9.81 -0.88
N GLY A 78 6.03 -8.53 -0.53
CA GLY A 78 6.43 -7.44 -1.42
C GLY A 78 7.92 -7.51 -1.80
N GLY A 79 8.77 -7.76 -0.82
CA GLY A 79 10.21 -7.97 -1.00
C GLY A 79 10.51 -9.15 -1.94
N ALA A 80 9.84 -10.28 -1.79
CA ALA A 80 10.01 -11.43 -2.68
C ALA A 80 9.69 -11.08 -4.15
N LEU A 81 8.64 -10.28 -4.39
CA LEU A 81 8.24 -9.86 -5.73
C LEU A 81 9.27 -8.95 -6.41
N VAL A 82 9.91 -8.05 -5.67
CA VAL A 82 10.88 -7.09 -6.23
C VAL A 82 12.29 -7.67 -6.34
N THR A 83 12.64 -8.63 -5.48
CA THR A 83 13.97 -9.24 -5.44
C THR A 83 14.07 -10.55 -6.24
N GLY A 84 12.93 -11.21 -6.49
CA GLY A 84 12.89 -12.57 -7.01
C GLY A 84 13.38 -13.64 -6.02
N LYS A 85 13.64 -13.27 -4.76
CA LYS A 85 14.08 -14.19 -3.70
C LYS A 85 12.88 -14.81 -2.98
N PRO A 86 13.06 -15.99 -2.33
CA PRO A 86 12.02 -16.59 -1.50
C PRO A 86 11.55 -15.65 -0.37
N GLN A 87 10.26 -15.70 -0.03
CA GLN A 87 9.66 -14.84 1.00
C GLN A 87 10.30 -15.04 2.38
N ASP A 88 10.57 -16.28 2.77
CA ASP A 88 11.26 -16.65 4.01
C ASP A 88 12.71 -16.13 4.06
N TRP A 89 13.38 -16.08 2.90
CA TRP A 89 14.71 -15.48 2.80
C TRP A 89 14.67 -13.97 3.09
N ILE A 90 13.65 -13.26 2.57
CA ILE A 90 13.40 -11.84 2.85
C ILE A 90 13.01 -11.64 4.32
N ALA A 91 12.14 -12.49 4.86
CA ALA A 91 11.71 -12.39 6.26
C ALA A 91 12.88 -12.58 7.26
N GLY A 92 13.95 -13.27 6.86
CA GLY A 92 15.17 -13.43 7.65
C GLY A 92 16.13 -12.24 7.65
N GLY A 93 15.77 -11.11 7.02
CA GLY A 93 16.55 -9.87 7.02
C GLY A 93 16.52 -9.12 8.34
N SER A 94 17.54 -8.30 8.58
CA SER A 94 17.57 -7.34 9.69
C SER A 94 16.71 -6.10 9.40
N LEU A 95 16.47 -5.27 10.43
CA LEU A 95 15.81 -3.98 10.25
C LEU A 95 16.57 -3.06 9.27
N ALA A 96 17.91 -3.11 9.31
CA ALA A 96 18.75 -2.35 8.39
C ALA A 96 18.57 -2.85 6.94
N ASP A 97 18.56 -4.18 6.74
CA ASP A 97 18.28 -4.78 5.43
C ASP A 97 16.90 -4.34 4.90
N ALA A 98 15.89 -4.30 5.77
CA ALA A 98 14.54 -3.87 5.41
C ALA A 98 14.50 -2.40 4.97
N ALA A 99 15.15 -1.50 5.72
CA ALA A 99 15.26 -0.09 5.37
C ALA A 99 15.95 0.09 4.01
N THR A 100 17.09 -0.57 3.82
CA THR A 100 17.86 -0.52 2.56
C THR A 100 17.05 -1.04 1.37
N LEU A 101 16.28 -2.12 1.54
CA LEU A 101 15.43 -2.64 0.48
C LEU A 101 14.31 -1.67 0.12
N ILE A 102 13.63 -1.07 1.10
CA ILE A 102 12.56 -0.09 0.85
C ILE A 102 13.10 1.12 0.13
N GLU A 103 14.21 1.68 0.61
CA GLU A 103 14.86 2.84 0.00
C GLU A 103 15.20 2.56 -1.47
N ALA A 104 15.84 1.43 -1.76
CA ALA A 104 16.21 1.07 -3.12
C ALA A 104 14.99 0.86 -4.04
N VAL A 105 13.91 0.24 -3.54
CA VAL A 105 12.68 0.04 -4.31
C VAL A 105 11.99 1.38 -4.57
N VAL A 106 11.91 2.27 -3.58
CA VAL A 106 11.30 3.59 -3.74
C VAL A 106 12.11 4.43 -4.73
N GLU A 107 13.44 4.46 -4.61
CA GLU A 107 14.31 5.19 -5.53
C GLU A 107 14.21 4.70 -6.97
N LEU A 108 14.30 3.38 -7.21
CA LEU A 108 14.19 2.80 -8.55
C LEU A 108 12.85 3.04 -9.23
N ASN A 109 11.82 3.38 -8.45
CA ASN A 109 10.45 3.57 -8.92
C ASN A 109 9.90 4.96 -8.55
N GLN A 110 10.77 5.94 -8.31
CA GLN A 110 10.40 7.25 -7.74
C GLN A 110 9.36 7.99 -8.61
N ASP A 111 9.48 7.92 -9.94
CA ASP A 111 8.50 8.53 -10.85
C ASP A 111 7.10 7.93 -10.65
N PHE A 112 7.04 6.61 -10.44
CA PHE A 112 5.77 5.93 -10.16
C PHE A 112 5.25 6.29 -8.77
N PHE A 113 6.04 6.12 -7.71
CA PHE A 113 5.58 6.33 -6.33
C PHE A 113 5.37 7.81 -5.96
N GLY A 114 6.18 8.72 -6.52
CA GLY A 114 6.13 10.14 -6.21
C GLY A 114 5.10 10.91 -7.03
N GLN A 115 4.86 10.54 -8.30
CA GLN A 115 3.98 11.30 -9.20
C GLN A 115 2.75 10.51 -9.65
N ARG A 116 2.93 9.27 -10.10
CA ARG A 116 1.84 8.51 -10.76
C ARG A 116 0.90 7.83 -9.77
N LEU A 117 1.41 7.14 -8.76
CA LEU A 117 0.62 6.39 -7.78
C LEU A 117 -0.31 7.31 -6.97
N PRO A 118 0.14 8.46 -6.41
CA PRO A 118 -0.75 9.39 -5.73
C PRO A 118 -1.84 9.91 -6.68
N SER A 119 -1.49 10.22 -7.93
CA SER A 119 -2.46 10.66 -8.95
C SER A 119 -3.50 9.57 -9.27
N LEU A 120 -3.08 8.31 -9.40
CA LEU A 120 -3.98 7.17 -9.61
C LEU A 120 -4.88 6.93 -8.40
N MET A 121 -4.34 7.01 -7.17
CA MET A 121 -5.12 6.89 -5.95
C MET A 121 -6.14 8.02 -5.81
N GLN A 122 -5.78 9.26 -6.16
CA GLN A 122 -6.73 10.38 -6.20
C GLN A 122 -7.80 10.20 -7.27
N ALA A 123 -7.45 9.72 -8.46
CA ALA A 123 -8.42 9.45 -9.53
C ALA A 123 -9.39 8.32 -9.15
N ALA A 124 -8.89 7.24 -8.54
CA ALA A 124 -9.71 6.15 -8.02
C ALA A 124 -10.59 6.60 -6.85
N GLY A 125 -10.04 7.38 -5.91
CA GLY A 125 -10.79 7.98 -4.80
C GLY A 125 -11.89 8.94 -5.27
N LYS A 126 -11.68 9.65 -6.39
CA LYS A 126 -12.70 10.47 -7.09
C LYS A 126 -13.69 9.66 -7.91
N ALA A 127 -13.40 8.40 -8.25
CA ALA A 127 -14.34 7.49 -8.92
C ALA A 127 -15.28 6.80 -7.90
N ILE A 128 -14.89 6.70 -6.63
CA ILE A 128 -15.67 6.07 -5.56
C ILE A 128 -16.92 6.86 -5.07
N PRO A 129 -17.17 8.15 -5.38
CA PRO A 129 -18.47 8.77 -5.13
C PRO A 129 -19.52 8.52 -6.23
N ALA A 130 -19.18 7.95 -7.38
CA ALA A 130 -20.12 7.83 -8.51
C ALA A 130 -20.96 6.53 -8.52
N MET A 131 -20.56 5.50 -7.77
CA MET A 131 -21.26 4.20 -7.75
C MET A 131 -22.26 4.04 -6.59
N VAL A 132 -22.29 4.97 -5.63
CA VAL A 132 -23.27 4.93 -4.51
C VAL A 132 -24.55 5.73 -4.84
N ALA A 133 -24.55 6.50 -5.94
CA ALA A 133 -25.69 7.35 -6.32
C ALA A 133 -26.66 6.73 -7.35
N THR A 134 -26.44 5.50 -7.83
CA THR A 134 -27.28 4.89 -8.89
C THR A 134 -28.20 3.75 -8.44
N GLN A 135 -28.42 3.56 -7.14
CA GLN A 135 -29.56 2.78 -6.66
C GLN A 135 -30.65 3.68 -6.06
N ALA A 136 -31.39 4.33 -6.94
CA ALA A 136 -32.79 4.65 -6.67
C ALA A 136 -33.64 3.87 -7.67
N PRO A 137 -34.48 2.92 -7.23
CA PRO A 137 -35.61 2.48 -8.02
C PRO A 137 -36.88 3.28 -7.65
N PRO A 138 -37.79 3.49 -8.63
CA PRO A 138 -38.93 4.40 -8.54
C PRO A 138 -40.26 3.69 -8.20
N GLY A 139 -41.25 4.49 -7.79
CA GLY A 139 -42.67 4.13 -7.67
C GLY A 139 -43.07 3.67 -6.26
N GLY A 140 -44.11 4.14 -5.60
CA GLY A 140 -45.31 4.92 -5.92
C GLY A 140 -46.20 4.90 -4.66
N PRO A 141 -47.33 5.61 -4.62
CA PRO A 141 -47.87 6.22 -3.40
C PRO A 141 -48.87 5.32 -2.64
N THR A 142 -48.95 5.42 -1.31
CA THR A 142 -50.22 5.48 -0.56
C THR A 142 -50.02 6.01 0.87
N SER A 143 -51.02 6.79 1.28
CA SER A 143 -51.21 7.57 2.50
C SER A 143 -51.24 6.81 3.84
N SER A 144 -50.81 7.54 4.87
CA SER A 144 -51.40 7.74 6.21
C SER A 144 -52.01 6.57 6.99
N THR A 145 -51.52 6.36 8.21
CA THR A 145 -52.40 6.28 9.40
C THR A 145 -51.75 6.90 10.62
N THR A 146 -52.44 7.94 11.08
CA THR A 146 -52.51 8.59 12.39
C THR A 146 -52.22 7.71 13.62
N SER A 147 -51.53 8.31 14.60
CA SER A 147 -51.34 7.80 15.96
C SER A 147 -52.62 7.92 16.81
N SER A 148 -52.97 6.88 17.56
CA SER A 148 -53.69 6.98 18.85
C SER A 148 -53.58 5.70 19.68
N PRO A 149 -53.66 5.78 21.02
CA PRO A 149 -52.98 4.90 21.96
C PRO A 149 -53.86 3.77 22.50
N ALA A 150 -53.24 2.68 22.95
CA ALA A 150 -53.91 1.64 23.74
C ALA A 150 -53.17 1.46 25.08
N ALA A 151 -53.85 1.84 26.15
CA ALA A 151 -53.55 1.44 27.52
C ALA A 151 -53.72 -0.08 27.66
N THR A 152 -52.90 -0.74 28.47
CA THR A 152 -53.28 -2.01 29.10
C THR A 152 -52.58 -2.13 30.46
N ASN A 153 -53.42 -2.28 31.49
CA ASN A 153 -53.08 -2.51 32.88
C ASN A 153 -52.17 -3.73 33.05
N ALA A 154 -51.20 -3.62 33.96
CA ALA A 154 -50.54 -4.77 34.56
C ALA A 154 -51.03 -4.89 36.01
N GLU A 155 -51.83 -5.90 36.28
CA GLU A 155 -52.26 -6.33 37.61
C GLU A 155 -51.79 -7.78 37.81
N THR A 156 -51.56 -8.15 39.07
CA THR A 156 -51.18 -9.45 39.66
C THR A 156 -49.69 -9.81 39.74
N SER A 157 -49.06 -9.48 40.88
CA SER A 157 -48.88 -10.42 42.02
C SER A 157 -48.58 -9.66 43.31
#